data_AF-A0A8T3V9L7-F1
#
_entry.id   AF-A0A8T3V9L7-F1
#
_cell.length_a   1.000
_cell.length_b   1.000
_cell.length_c   1.000
_cell.angle_alpha   90.00
_cell.angle_beta   90.00
_cell.angle_gamma   90.00
#
_symmetry.space_group_name_H-M   'P 1'
#
loop_
_entity.id
_entity.type
_entity.pdbx_description
1 polymer ?
#
loop_
_entity_poly.entity_id
_entity_poly.type
_entity_poly.pdbx_seq_one_letter_code
_entity_poly.pdbx_strand_id
1 'polypeptide(L)'
;MINEVTISRLDELIGDYDTPFFNYLLYSYDLSLNDCEVIIDNLKNDISSNRVMPDNLVSTLEDYFKRKVLDLEKQSKLDYLTGLINPEGDYYKRFLEGFGLDQNEISLIYSRIESRILEDNITDFEIKRYLEYYFANAVRQESYFRDLDMIVGRAYDTLTIKKAKRDYPILTDRDIVDVVLAIRERIIDAVEFRKGIKHEFLDQCMRKSEEKKVRALSNLEYFVEGSGDSFSHFVKSKGLSKWEGKMLVSEIRDEISRGMIQPEKIDSVFLTKRFNEYNERK
;
A
#
# COMPACT_ATOMS: atom_id res chain seq x y z
N MET A 1 -11.30 -4.07 37.24
CA MET A 1 -11.44 -2.92 38.16
C MET A 1 -11.41 -1.56 37.47
N ILE A 2 -10.31 -1.07 36.87
CA ILE A 2 -10.33 0.28 36.23
C ILE A 2 -11.35 0.35 35.08
N ASN A 3 -11.35 -0.62 34.17
CA ASN A 3 -12.28 -0.64 33.03
C ASN A 3 -13.75 -0.81 33.46
N GLU A 4 -14.02 -1.62 34.49
CA GLU A 4 -15.38 -1.80 35.04
C GLU A 4 -15.91 -0.51 35.66
N VAL A 5 -15.07 0.25 36.37
CA VAL A 5 -15.41 1.57 36.92
C VAL A 5 -15.67 2.57 35.79
N THR A 6 -14.84 2.56 34.73
CA THR A 6 -15.03 3.44 33.57
C THR A 6 -16.30 3.12 32.80
N ILE A 7 -16.63 1.84 32.60
CA ILE A 7 -17.87 1.39 31.96
C ILE A 7 -19.09 1.74 32.81
N SER A 8 -19.04 1.53 34.13
CA SER A 8 -20.13 1.91 35.04
C SER A 8 -20.38 3.43 35.02
N ARG A 9 -19.33 4.25 34.92
CA ARG A 9 -19.47 5.72 34.77
C ARG A 9 -20.03 6.12 33.42
N LEU A 10 -19.74 5.36 32.36
CA LEU A 10 -20.34 5.55 31.05
C LEU A 10 -21.85 5.23 31.10
N ASP A 11 -22.22 4.13 31.76
CA ASP A 11 -23.62 3.75 31.99
C ASP A 11 -24.36 4.80 32.84
N GLU A 12 -23.72 5.38 33.86
CA GLU A 12 -24.30 6.49 34.65
C GLU A 12 -24.49 7.78 33.85
N LEU A 13 -23.57 8.08 32.92
CA LEU A 13 -23.68 9.24 32.02
C LEU A 13 -24.82 9.11 31.01
N ILE A 14 -25.23 7.88 30.68
CA ILE A 14 -26.20 7.56 29.62
C ILE A 14 -27.54 7.08 30.19
N GLY A 15 -27.55 6.56 31.42
CA GLY A 15 -28.70 5.91 32.06
C GLY A 15 -29.92 6.79 32.30
N ASP A 16 -29.80 8.09 32.04
CA ASP A 16 -30.92 9.01 31.89
C ASP A 16 -30.81 9.64 30.49
N TYR A 17 -31.54 9.08 29.52
CA TYR A 17 -31.57 9.59 28.13
C TYR A 17 -31.99 11.07 28.05
N ASP A 18 -32.53 11.62 29.15
CA ASP A 18 -32.89 13.03 29.34
C ASP A 18 -31.73 13.91 29.85
N THR A 19 -30.51 13.39 30.05
CA THR A 19 -29.39 14.25 30.46
C THR A 19 -29.09 15.32 29.40
N PRO A 20 -28.79 16.57 29.80
CA PRO A 20 -28.44 17.64 28.86
C PRO A 20 -27.25 17.30 27.96
N PHE A 21 -26.33 16.45 28.44
CA PHE A 21 -25.17 16.00 27.69
C PHE A 21 -25.52 14.98 26.60
N PHE A 22 -26.34 13.97 26.90
CA PHE A 22 -26.77 13.00 25.89
C PHE A 22 -27.67 13.65 24.83
N ASN A 23 -28.57 14.55 25.25
CA ASN A 23 -29.35 15.38 24.36
C ASN A 23 -28.46 16.25 23.46
N TYR A 24 -27.42 16.89 24.00
CA TYR A 24 -26.45 17.62 23.19
C TYR A 24 -25.79 16.75 22.12
N LEU A 25 -25.40 15.51 22.45
CA LEU A 25 -24.81 14.58 21.48
C LEU A 25 -25.83 14.15 20.40
N LEU A 26 -27.06 13.81 20.78
CA LEU A 26 -28.12 13.47 19.83
C LEU A 26 -28.38 14.61 18.83
N TYR A 27 -28.59 15.82 19.33
CA TYR A 27 -28.96 16.96 18.50
C TYR A 27 -27.78 17.53 17.70
N SER A 28 -26.56 17.47 18.22
CA SER A 28 -25.40 18.02 17.52
C SER A 28 -24.92 17.15 16.36
N TYR A 29 -25.24 15.85 16.41
CA TYR A 29 -24.78 14.87 15.43
C TYR A 29 -25.92 14.29 14.57
N ASP A 30 -27.18 14.68 14.82
CA ASP A 30 -28.38 14.23 14.09
C ASP A 30 -28.46 12.69 13.96
N LEU A 31 -28.22 11.99 15.07
CA LEU A 31 -28.18 10.53 15.13
C LEU A 31 -29.47 9.94 15.74
N SER A 32 -29.85 8.74 15.29
CA SER A 32 -30.94 7.99 15.94
C SER A 32 -30.51 7.44 17.31
N LEU A 33 -31.47 7.13 18.17
CA LEU A 33 -31.21 6.47 19.46
C LEU A 33 -30.49 5.13 19.28
N ASN A 34 -30.87 4.36 18.26
CA ASN A 34 -30.22 3.08 17.94
C ASN A 34 -28.76 3.26 17.50
N ASP A 35 -28.45 4.32 16.72
CA ASP A 35 -27.06 4.62 16.36
C ASP A 35 -26.24 4.95 17.60
N CYS A 36 -26.82 5.67 18.55
CA CYS A 36 -26.16 6.03 19.80
C CYS A 36 -25.86 4.79 20.66
N GLU A 37 -26.82 3.89 20.82
CA GLU A 37 -26.64 2.62 21.54
C GLU A 37 -25.49 1.79 20.93
N VAL A 38 -25.44 1.69 19.60
CA VAL A 38 -24.35 0.98 18.91
C VAL A 38 -22.99 1.65 19.13
N ILE A 39 -22.92 2.98 19.08
CA ILE A 39 -21.67 3.72 19.34
C ILE A 39 -21.17 3.48 20.76
N ILE A 40 -22.10 3.51 21.73
CA ILE A 40 -21.82 3.27 23.16
C ILE A 40 -21.33 1.85 23.38
N ASP A 41 -21.99 0.85 22.79
CA ASP A 41 -21.59 -0.55 22.92
C ASP A 41 -20.22 -0.80 22.28
N ASN A 42 -19.92 -0.15 21.16
CA ASN A 42 -18.59 -0.20 20.56
C ASN A 42 -17.52 0.39 21.51
N LEU A 43 -17.79 1.55 22.11
CA LEU A 43 -16.89 2.15 23.09
C LEU A 43 -16.69 1.24 24.31
N LYS A 44 -17.76 0.62 24.83
CA LYS A 44 -17.68 -0.34 25.94
C LYS A 44 -16.83 -1.55 25.58
N ASN A 45 -16.99 -2.08 24.37
CA ASN A 45 -16.20 -3.21 23.87
C ASN A 45 -14.72 -2.84 23.73
N ASP A 46 -14.41 -1.64 23.23
CA ASP A 46 -13.03 -1.15 23.08
C ASP A 46 -12.36 -0.88 24.45
N ILE A 47 -13.09 -0.36 25.42
CA ILE A 47 -12.60 -0.21 26.81
C ILE A 47 -12.38 -1.59 27.45
N SER A 48 -13.33 -2.53 27.28
CA SER A 48 -13.23 -3.88 27.84
C SER A 48 -12.05 -4.67 27.26
N SER A 49 -11.74 -4.44 25.98
CA SER A 49 -10.63 -5.08 25.27
C SER A 49 -9.28 -4.34 25.40
N ASN A 50 -9.19 -3.31 26.24
CA ASN A 50 -8.00 -2.47 26.43
C ASN A 50 -7.50 -1.78 25.13
N ARG A 51 -8.37 -1.61 24.13
CA ARG A 51 -8.04 -0.87 22.91
C ARG A 51 -8.04 0.64 23.14
N VAL A 52 -8.88 1.10 24.07
CA VAL A 52 -8.97 2.50 24.48
C VAL A 52 -8.94 2.56 26.01
N MET A 53 -8.11 3.46 26.55
CA MET A 53 -8.14 3.86 27.95
C MET A 53 -8.54 5.34 28.01
N PRO A 54 -9.80 5.67 28.33
CA PRO A 54 -10.28 7.04 28.33
C PRO A 54 -9.69 7.83 29.50
N ASP A 55 -8.85 8.82 29.21
CA ASP A 55 -8.44 9.81 30.22
C ASP A 55 -9.58 10.79 30.54
N ASN A 56 -10.47 11.03 29.56
CA ASN A 56 -11.70 11.81 29.69
C ASN A 56 -12.83 11.14 28.91
N LEU A 57 -13.79 10.56 29.64
CA LEU A 57 -14.94 9.85 29.09
C LEU A 57 -15.78 10.70 28.13
N VAL A 58 -16.00 11.98 28.44
CA VAL A 58 -16.81 12.89 27.62
C VAL A 58 -16.17 13.14 26.27
N SER A 59 -14.88 13.49 26.26
CA SER A 59 -14.12 13.72 25.02
C SER A 59 -14.01 12.45 24.18
N THR A 60 -13.81 11.30 24.81
CA THR A 60 -13.76 10.01 24.10
C THR A 60 -15.12 9.68 23.48
N LEU A 61 -16.22 9.96 24.17
CA LEU A 61 -17.56 9.74 23.64
C LEU A 61 -17.85 10.69 22.47
N GLU A 62 -17.55 11.98 22.60
CA GLU A 62 -17.66 12.96 21.50
C GLU A 62 -16.88 12.54 20.26
N ASP A 63 -15.66 12.02 20.42
CA ASP A 63 -14.84 11.51 19.31
C ASP A 63 -15.50 10.34 18.58
N TYR A 64 -16.09 9.40 19.31
CA TYR A 64 -16.80 8.25 18.73
C TYR A 64 -18.04 8.67 17.94
N PHE A 65 -18.82 9.63 18.48
CA PHE A 65 -19.97 10.21 17.79
C PHE A 65 -19.56 10.96 16.52
N LYS A 66 -18.54 11.80 16.61
CA LYS A 66 -17.99 12.52 15.47
C LYS A 66 -17.49 11.58 14.37
N ARG A 67 -16.81 10.49 14.73
CA ARG A 67 -16.37 9.46 13.78
C ARG A 67 -17.57 8.81 13.08
N LYS A 68 -18.62 8.46 13.83
CA LYS A 68 -19.82 7.88 13.25
C LYS A 68 -20.48 8.80 12.23
N VAL A 69 -20.62 10.09 12.54
CA VAL A 69 -21.18 11.08 11.60
C VAL A 69 -20.29 11.22 10.37
N LEU A 70 -18.97 11.33 10.57
CA LEU A 70 -18.03 11.41 9.46
C LEU A 70 -18.14 10.19 8.54
N ASP A 71 -18.31 8.99 9.09
CA ASP A 71 -18.46 7.77 8.31
C ASP A 71 -19.79 7.72 7.55
N LEU A 72 -20.89 8.20 8.16
CA LEU A 72 -22.18 8.34 7.48
C LEU A 72 -22.12 9.37 6.34
N GLU A 73 -21.46 10.51 6.56
CA GLU A 73 -21.21 11.51 5.50
C GLU A 73 -20.41 10.91 4.35
N LYS A 74 -19.34 10.17 4.65
CA LYS A 74 -18.54 9.47 3.63
C LYS A 74 -19.38 8.47 2.87
N GLN A 75 -20.20 7.66 3.54
CA GLN A 75 -21.08 6.71 2.87
C GLN A 75 -22.09 7.42 1.95
N SER A 76 -22.72 8.50 2.42
CA SER A 76 -23.63 9.30 1.60
C SER A 76 -22.95 9.87 0.35
N LYS A 77 -21.68 10.30 0.49
CA LYS A 77 -20.85 10.76 -0.64
C LYS A 77 -20.47 9.64 -1.61
N LEU A 78 -20.27 8.41 -1.13
CA LEU A 78 -20.05 7.24 -1.99
C LEU A 78 -21.32 6.88 -2.78
N ASP A 79 -22.48 6.93 -2.13
CA ASP A 79 -23.77 6.73 -2.79
C ASP A 79 -24.01 7.83 -3.84
N TYR A 80 -23.66 9.07 -3.52
CA TYR A 80 -23.69 10.20 -4.45
C TYR A 80 -22.78 9.97 -5.66
N LEU A 81 -21.51 9.60 -5.43
CA LEU A 81 -20.56 9.26 -6.49
C LEU A 81 -21.11 8.13 -7.38
N THR A 82 -21.66 7.08 -6.78
CA THR A 82 -22.28 5.95 -7.49
C THR A 82 -23.44 6.42 -8.37
N GLY A 83 -24.28 7.33 -7.87
CA GLY A 83 -25.35 7.95 -8.63
C GLY A 83 -24.84 8.78 -9.82
N LEU A 84 -23.72 9.49 -9.66
CA LEU A 84 -23.13 10.30 -10.73
C LEU A 84 -22.54 9.45 -11.86
N ILE A 85 -21.92 8.31 -11.55
CA ILE A 85 -21.31 7.42 -12.55
C ILE A 85 -22.29 6.42 -13.17
N ASN A 86 -23.53 6.36 -12.69
CA ASN A 86 -24.56 5.49 -13.24
C ASN A 86 -24.86 5.88 -14.71
N PRO A 87 -24.64 4.98 -15.69
CA PRO A 87 -24.86 5.27 -17.11
C PRO A 87 -26.29 5.73 -17.44
N GLU A 88 -27.27 5.32 -16.64
CA GLU A 88 -28.67 5.72 -16.82
C GLU A 88 -29.00 7.09 -16.24
N GLY A 89 -28.12 7.64 -15.40
CA GLY A 89 -28.32 8.90 -14.69
C GLY A 89 -28.21 10.13 -15.59
N ASP A 90 -29.00 11.17 -15.27
CA ASP A 90 -29.01 12.45 -16.01
C ASP A 90 -27.64 13.12 -16.04
N TYR A 91 -26.89 13.05 -14.93
CA TYR A 91 -25.55 13.64 -14.87
C TYR A 91 -24.61 12.93 -15.84
N TYR A 92 -24.61 11.60 -15.84
CA TYR A 92 -23.77 10.80 -16.73
C TYR A 92 -24.07 11.11 -18.20
N LYS A 93 -25.34 11.02 -18.61
CA LYS A 93 -25.77 11.28 -19.99
C LYS A 93 -25.43 12.69 -20.47
N ARG A 94 -25.58 13.70 -19.60
CA ARG A 94 -25.32 15.10 -19.97
C ARG A 94 -23.86 15.48 -19.98
N PHE A 95 -23.08 14.97 -19.04
CA PHE A 95 -21.73 15.48 -18.79
C PHE A 95 -20.62 14.46 -19.03
N LEU A 96 -20.90 13.16 -18.90
CA LEU A 96 -19.86 12.12 -18.90
C LEU A 96 -19.87 11.23 -20.14
N GLU A 97 -21.04 10.95 -20.71
CA GLU A 97 -21.24 10.07 -21.87
C GLU A 97 -20.38 10.50 -23.07
N GLY A 98 -20.23 11.81 -23.27
CA GLY A 98 -19.44 12.39 -24.36
C GLY A 98 -17.94 12.05 -24.34
N PHE A 99 -17.38 11.61 -23.20
CA PHE A 99 -15.97 11.21 -23.12
C PHE A 99 -15.72 9.82 -23.72
N GLY A 100 -16.74 8.97 -23.80
CA GLY A 100 -16.66 7.64 -24.42
C GLY A 100 -15.62 6.72 -23.77
N LEU A 101 -15.64 6.63 -22.44
CA LEU A 101 -14.77 5.76 -21.63
C LEU A 101 -15.36 4.37 -21.48
N ASP A 102 -14.50 3.35 -21.38
CA ASP A 102 -14.92 1.99 -21.09
C ASP A 102 -15.18 1.75 -19.58
N GLN A 103 -15.75 0.59 -19.24
CA GLN A 103 -16.10 0.26 -17.86
C GLN A 103 -14.88 0.12 -16.93
N ASN A 104 -13.73 -0.28 -17.45
CA ASN A 104 -12.51 -0.39 -16.65
C ASN A 104 -11.97 1.00 -16.30
N GLU A 105 -11.98 1.92 -17.26
CA GLU A 105 -11.62 3.32 -17.07
C GLU A 105 -12.56 4.00 -16.05
N ILE A 106 -13.87 3.81 -16.18
CA ILE A 106 -14.86 4.34 -15.23
C ILE A 106 -14.64 3.77 -13.82
N SER A 107 -14.41 2.45 -13.70
CA SER A 107 -14.16 1.80 -12.41
C SER A 107 -12.88 2.31 -11.74
N LEU A 108 -11.83 2.57 -12.51
CA LEU A 108 -10.58 3.12 -12.01
C LEU A 108 -10.76 4.56 -11.52
N ILE A 109 -11.51 5.39 -12.26
CA ILE A 109 -11.84 6.76 -11.85
C ILE A 109 -12.70 6.75 -10.58
N TYR A 110 -13.70 5.87 -10.51
CA TYR A 110 -14.54 5.69 -9.33
C TYR A 110 -13.68 5.39 -8.09
N SER A 111 -12.84 4.36 -8.16
CA SER A 111 -11.99 3.96 -7.04
C SER A 111 -11.07 5.09 -6.57
N ARG A 112 -10.58 5.93 -7.49
CA ARG A 112 -9.72 7.07 -7.16
C ARG A 112 -10.46 8.16 -6.38
N ILE A 113 -11.69 8.47 -6.77
CA ILE A 113 -12.50 9.48 -6.08
C ILE A 113 -13.02 8.92 -4.76
N GLU A 114 -13.39 7.64 -4.73
CA GLU A 114 -13.73 6.89 -3.53
C GLU A 114 -12.61 6.97 -2.48
N SER A 115 -11.35 6.73 -2.86
CA SER A 115 -10.21 6.89 -1.93
C SER A 115 -10.13 8.30 -1.34
N ARG A 116 -10.36 9.35 -2.14
CA ARG A 116 -10.36 10.74 -1.64
C ARG A 116 -11.52 11.04 -0.69
N ILE A 117 -12.70 10.44 -0.91
CA ILE A 117 -13.82 10.55 0.04
C ILE A 117 -13.44 9.88 1.36
N LEU A 118 -12.84 8.69 1.30
CA LEU A 118 -12.45 7.94 2.49
C LEU A 118 -11.30 8.61 3.27
N GLU A 119 -10.32 9.18 2.58
CA GLU A 119 -9.13 9.79 3.19
C GLU A 119 -9.38 11.25 3.62
N ASP A 120 -9.89 12.10 2.71
CA ASP A 120 -9.95 13.55 2.90
C ASP A 120 -11.37 14.06 3.22
N ASN A 121 -12.41 13.22 3.13
CA ASN A 121 -13.83 13.61 3.24
C ASN A 121 -14.22 14.82 2.35
N ILE A 122 -13.79 14.79 1.08
CA ILE A 122 -14.06 15.87 0.11
C ILE A 122 -15.56 16.20 -0.05
N THR A 123 -15.88 17.41 -0.49
CA THR A 123 -17.26 17.90 -0.70
C THR A 123 -17.89 17.37 -1.99
N ASP A 124 -19.23 17.37 -2.10
CA ASP A 124 -19.97 16.98 -3.31
C ASP A 124 -19.55 17.76 -4.57
N PHE A 125 -19.23 19.05 -4.39
CA PHE A 125 -18.71 19.89 -5.46
C PHE A 125 -17.34 19.40 -5.95
N GLU A 126 -16.46 19.04 -5.02
CA GLU A 126 -15.15 18.48 -5.35
C GLU A 126 -15.27 17.11 -6.01
N ILE A 127 -16.21 16.26 -5.57
CA ILE A 127 -16.51 14.96 -6.22
C ILE A 127 -16.80 15.17 -7.70
N LYS A 128 -17.76 16.06 -8.03
CA LYS A 128 -18.08 16.39 -9.44
C LYS A 128 -16.88 16.92 -10.22
N ARG A 129 -16.13 17.86 -9.62
CA ARG A 129 -14.97 18.47 -10.25
C ARG A 129 -13.86 17.46 -10.53
N TYR A 130 -13.59 16.54 -9.60
CA TYR A 130 -12.63 15.46 -9.81
C TYR A 130 -13.12 14.51 -10.89
N LEU A 131 -14.42 14.22 -10.92
CA LEU A 131 -15.00 13.32 -11.91
C LEU A 131 -14.90 13.90 -13.32
N GLU A 132 -15.30 15.15 -13.52
CA GLU A 132 -15.09 15.85 -14.79
C GLU A 132 -13.61 15.95 -15.16
N TYR A 133 -12.73 16.25 -14.20
CA TYR A 133 -11.29 16.30 -14.41
C TYR A 133 -10.74 14.96 -14.90
N TYR A 134 -11.02 13.87 -14.19
CA TYR A 134 -10.50 12.56 -14.55
C TYR A 134 -11.15 12.03 -15.82
N PHE A 135 -12.41 12.33 -16.11
CA PHE A 135 -13.03 11.95 -17.38
C PHE A 135 -12.45 12.73 -18.56
N ALA A 136 -12.20 14.03 -18.41
CA ALA A 136 -11.63 14.86 -19.46
C ALA A 136 -10.16 14.56 -19.74
N ASN A 137 -9.44 14.10 -18.72
CA ASN A 137 -8.04 13.71 -18.82
C ASN A 137 -7.85 12.20 -18.83
N ALA A 138 -8.95 11.44 -18.85
CA ALA A 138 -8.93 9.98 -18.94
C ALA A 138 -8.24 9.64 -20.24
N VAL A 139 -7.07 9.08 -20.08
CA VAL A 139 -6.25 8.70 -21.19
C VAL A 139 -6.88 7.43 -21.77
N ARG A 140 -7.62 7.55 -22.89
CA ARG A 140 -8.17 6.41 -23.62
C ARG A 140 -7.08 5.40 -23.82
N GLN A 141 -7.15 4.34 -23.03
CA GLN A 141 -6.01 3.48 -22.76
C GLN A 141 -5.40 3.00 -24.09
N GLU A 142 -6.20 2.63 -25.09
CA GLU A 142 -5.75 2.18 -26.41
C GLU A 142 -5.06 3.23 -27.31
N SER A 143 -5.52 4.49 -27.33
CA SER A 143 -4.89 5.54 -28.17
C SER A 143 -3.54 5.96 -27.59
N TYR A 144 -3.49 6.02 -26.27
CA TYR A 144 -2.25 6.25 -25.54
C TYR A 144 -1.38 5.01 -25.48
N PHE A 145 -1.89 3.79 -25.66
CA PHE A 145 -1.09 2.58 -25.86
C PHE A 145 -0.42 2.56 -27.23
N ARG A 146 -1.07 3.11 -28.26
CA ARG A 146 -0.45 3.30 -29.58
C ARG A 146 0.65 4.36 -29.55
N ASP A 147 0.42 5.46 -28.83
CA ASP A 147 1.45 6.46 -28.55
C ASP A 147 2.48 5.95 -27.54
N LEU A 148 2.09 5.14 -26.55
CA LEU A 148 2.95 4.50 -25.57
C LEU A 148 3.83 3.46 -26.20
N ASP A 149 3.43 2.66 -27.19
CA ASP A 149 4.33 1.71 -27.86
C ASP A 149 5.39 2.46 -28.69
N MET A 150 5.03 3.62 -29.26
CA MET A 150 6.02 4.59 -29.79
C MET A 150 6.88 5.22 -28.69
N ILE A 151 6.37 5.28 -27.47
CA ILE A 151 6.97 5.85 -26.27
C ILE A 151 7.51 4.74 -25.32
N VAL A 152 7.46 3.44 -25.62
CA VAL A 152 8.12 2.38 -24.81
C VAL A 152 9.63 2.55 -24.97
N GLY A 153 10.05 3.27 -26.02
CA GLY A 153 11.39 3.86 -26.15
C GLY A 153 11.61 5.24 -25.52
N ARG A 154 10.60 5.93 -24.95
CA ARG A 154 10.68 7.34 -24.46
C ARG A 154 9.89 7.73 -23.17
N ALA A 155 8.94 6.93 -22.64
CA ALA A 155 7.99 7.31 -21.56
C ALA A 155 8.70 7.49 -20.23
N TYR A 156 9.59 6.55 -19.95
CA TYR A 156 10.61 6.79 -18.97
C TYR A 156 11.79 7.30 -19.75
N ASP A 157 12.19 8.53 -19.42
CA ASP A 157 13.48 9.04 -19.82
C ASP A 157 14.50 7.91 -19.69
N THR A 158 15.15 7.56 -20.80
CA THR A 158 16.19 6.52 -20.82
C THR A 158 17.18 6.76 -19.67
N LEU A 159 17.40 8.01 -19.27
CA LEU A 159 18.22 8.38 -18.13
C LEU A 159 17.63 7.94 -16.78
N THR A 160 16.31 7.96 -16.59
CA THR A 160 15.65 7.48 -15.36
C THR A 160 15.72 5.96 -15.25
N ILE A 161 15.52 5.21 -16.35
CA ILE A 161 15.75 3.76 -16.36
C ILE A 161 17.22 3.45 -16.14
N LYS A 162 18.13 4.15 -16.83
CA LYS A 162 19.58 4.00 -16.62
C LYS A 162 19.98 4.31 -15.18
N LYS A 163 19.37 5.34 -14.58
CA LYS A 163 19.57 5.70 -13.17
C LYS A 163 19.07 4.57 -12.26
N ALA A 164 17.87 4.06 -12.47
CA ALA A 164 17.35 2.94 -11.69
C ALA A 164 18.24 1.68 -11.79
N LYS A 165 18.71 1.33 -12.99
CA LYS A 165 19.65 0.21 -13.18
C LYS A 165 20.99 0.43 -12.49
N ARG A 166 21.50 1.66 -12.49
CA ARG A 166 22.76 2.02 -11.82
C ARG A 166 22.61 1.98 -10.30
N ASP A 167 21.52 2.54 -9.79
CA ASP A 167 21.27 2.69 -8.36
C ASP A 167 20.78 1.35 -7.74
N TYR A 168 20.15 0.48 -8.54
CA TYR A 168 19.60 -0.82 -8.14
C TYR A 168 20.04 -1.97 -9.09
N PRO A 169 21.33 -2.37 -9.07
CA PRO A 169 21.90 -3.32 -10.03
C PRO A 169 21.35 -4.77 -9.90
N ILE A 170 20.67 -5.09 -8.80
CA ILE A 170 20.03 -6.40 -8.60
C ILE A 170 18.74 -6.56 -9.43
N LEU A 171 18.20 -5.47 -9.98
CA LEU A 171 17.02 -5.52 -10.84
C LEU A 171 17.38 -5.98 -12.25
N THR A 172 16.57 -6.89 -12.79
CA THR A 172 16.64 -7.32 -14.20
C THR A 172 15.78 -6.43 -15.10
N ASP A 173 15.96 -6.55 -16.41
CA ASP A 173 15.11 -5.85 -17.39
C ASP A 173 13.64 -6.21 -17.22
N ARG A 174 13.34 -7.48 -16.92
CA ARG A 174 12.00 -7.93 -16.62
C ARG A 174 11.45 -7.27 -15.36
N ASP A 175 12.27 -7.15 -14.32
CA ASP A 175 11.85 -6.48 -13.08
C ASP A 175 11.43 -5.02 -13.33
N ILE A 176 12.18 -4.30 -14.17
CA ILE A 176 11.87 -2.93 -14.57
C ILE A 176 10.58 -2.87 -15.39
N VAL A 177 10.38 -3.78 -16.35
CA VAL A 177 9.15 -3.86 -17.14
C VAL A 177 7.95 -4.11 -16.24
N ASP A 178 8.05 -5.04 -15.30
CA ASP A 178 6.96 -5.33 -14.36
C ASP A 178 6.61 -4.09 -13.51
N VAL A 179 7.60 -3.33 -13.04
CA VAL A 179 7.37 -2.08 -12.29
C VAL A 179 6.67 -1.04 -13.17
N VAL A 180 7.09 -0.90 -14.43
CA VAL A 180 6.43 -0.02 -15.40
C VAL A 180 4.98 -0.43 -15.65
N LEU A 181 4.72 -1.73 -15.80
CA LEU A 181 3.37 -2.27 -15.99
C LEU A 181 2.49 -2.12 -14.74
N ALA A 182 3.06 -2.31 -13.54
CA ALA A 182 2.34 -2.10 -12.28
C ALA A 182 1.96 -0.63 -12.07
N ILE A 183 2.83 0.30 -12.48
CA ILE A 183 2.51 1.73 -12.46
C ILE A 183 1.48 2.06 -13.54
N ARG A 184 1.58 1.46 -14.73
CA ARG A 184 0.65 1.64 -15.86
C ARG A 184 -0.80 1.42 -15.46
N GLU A 185 -1.09 0.38 -14.69
CA GLU A 185 -2.46 0.07 -14.24
C GLU A 185 -3.09 1.17 -13.37
N ARG A 186 -2.29 2.14 -12.89
CA ARG A 186 -2.72 3.18 -11.95
C ARG A 186 -2.74 4.59 -12.56
N ILE A 187 -2.36 4.74 -13.83
CA ILE A 187 -2.29 6.04 -14.51
C ILE A 187 -3.65 6.37 -15.12
N ILE A 188 -4.28 7.44 -14.62
CA ILE A 188 -5.57 7.91 -15.11
C ILE A 188 -5.40 9.18 -15.96
N ASP A 189 -4.35 9.97 -15.71
CA ASP A 189 -4.12 11.29 -16.33
C ASP A 189 -2.62 11.53 -16.68
N ALA A 190 -2.38 12.14 -17.84
CA ALA A 190 -1.07 12.53 -18.35
C ALA A 190 -0.36 13.62 -17.53
N VAL A 191 -1.07 14.43 -16.74
CA VAL A 191 -0.48 15.43 -15.84
C VAL A 191 0.04 14.79 -14.55
N GLU A 192 -0.75 13.90 -13.93
CA GLU A 192 -0.25 13.04 -12.83
C GLU A 192 0.97 12.23 -13.28
N PHE A 193 0.95 11.72 -14.52
CA PHE A 193 2.09 11.02 -15.10
C PHE A 193 3.37 11.87 -15.10
N ARG A 194 3.29 13.11 -15.59
CA ARG A 194 4.48 13.98 -15.69
C ARG A 194 5.05 14.42 -14.36
N LYS A 195 4.24 14.47 -13.29
CA LYS A 195 4.65 15.05 -11.99
C LYS A 195 4.98 14.02 -10.91
N GLY A 196 4.24 12.91 -10.82
CA GLY A 196 4.37 11.95 -9.70
C GLY A 196 5.10 10.66 -10.03
N ILE A 197 5.03 10.20 -11.28
CA ILE A 197 5.40 8.83 -11.62
C ILE A 197 6.89 8.56 -11.61
N LYS A 198 7.74 9.58 -11.83
CA LYS A 198 9.18 9.40 -11.69
C LYS A 198 9.58 9.00 -10.26
N HIS A 199 8.96 9.64 -9.26
CA HIS A 199 9.22 9.31 -7.86
C HIS A 199 8.67 7.94 -7.52
N GLU A 200 7.41 7.68 -7.87
CA GLU A 200 6.78 6.37 -7.67
C GLU A 200 7.57 5.23 -8.34
N PHE A 201 8.09 5.44 -9.55
CA PHE A 201 8.91 4.46 -10.26
C PHE A 201 10.21 4.15 -9.53
N LEU A 202 10.93 5.17 -9.09
CA LEU A 202 12.18 4.98 -8.34
C LEU A 202 11.91 4.33 -6.99
N ASP A 203 10.82 4.68 -6.32
CA ASP A 203 10.41 4.08 -5.05
C ASP A 203 10.02 2.62 -5.21
N GLN A 204 9.26 2.26 -6.25
CA GLN A 204 8.94 0.87 -6.54
C GLN A 204 10.19 0.05 -6.95
N CYS A 205 11.10 0.65 -7.72
CA CYS A 205 12.39 0.01 -8.03
C CYS A 205 13.18 -0.26 -6.75
N MET A 206 13.24 0.71 -5.83
CA MET A 206 13.89 0.55 -4.53
C MET A 206 13.27 -0.58 -3.72
N ARG A 207 11.93 -0.58 -3.56
CA ARG A 207 11.21 -1.62 -2.81
C ARG A 207 11.48 -3.01 -3.39
N LYS A 208 11.33 -3.19 -4.71
CA LYS A 208 11.58 -4.46 -5.39
C LYS A 208 13.04 -4.90 -5.27
N SER A 209 13.98 -3.95 -5.30
CA SER A 209 15.40 -4.21 -5.06
C SER A 209 15.65 -4.74 -3.65
N GLU A 210 15.09 -4.10 -2.62
CA GLU A 210 15.22 -4.53 -1.24
C GLU A 210 14.58 -5.91 -0.99
N GLU A 211 13.40 -6.18 -1.56
CA GLU A 211 12.77 -7.50 -1.51
C GLU A 211 13.67 -8.61 -2.09
N LYS A 212 14.32 -8.33 -3.24
CA LYS A 212 15.27 -9.28 -3.84
C LYS A 212 16.52 -9.46 -2.98
N LYS A 213 17.05 -8.40 -2.37
CA LYS A 213 18.17 -8.51 -1.42
C LYS A 213 17.81 -9.36 -0.21
N VAL A 214 16.63 -9.15 0.38
CA VAL A 214 16.16 -9.95 1.52
C VAL A 214 16.01 -11.41 1.13
N ARG A 215 15.42 -11.70 -0.03
CA ARG A 215 15.32 -13.07 -0.55
C ARG A 215 16.70 -13.70 -0.78
N ALA A 216 17.63 -12.94 -1.32
CA ALA A 216 19.00 -13.38 -1.52
C ALA A 216 19.69 -13.70 -0.19
N LEU A 217 19.56 -12.84 0.82
CA LEU A 217 20.11 -13.10 2.15
C LEU A 217 19.48 -14.32 2.82
N SER A 218 18.17 -14.50 2.69
CA SER A 218 17.46 -15.67 3.21
C SER A 218 17.93 -16.98 2.55
N ASN A 219 18.11 -16.97 1.22
CA ASN A 219 18.68 -18.11 0.49
C ASN A 219 20.11 -18.42 0.95
N LEU A 220 20.93 -17.40 1.21
CA LEU A 220 22.28 -17.58 1.74
C LEU A 220 22.27 -18.15 3.17
N GLU A 221 21.37 -17.68 4.03
CA GLU A 221 21.22 -18.15 5.41
C GLU A 221 20.76 -19.60 5.48
N TYR A 222 19.94 -20.06 4.53
CA TYR A 222 19.60 -21.48 4.40
C TYR A 222 20.85 -22.38 4.25
N PHE A 223 21.89 -21.91 3.54
CA PHE A 223 23.17 -22.64 3.46
C PHE A 223 23.96 -22.65 4.76
N VAL A 224 23.71 -21.70 5.67
CA VAL A 224 24.42 -21.57 6.95
C VAL A 224 23.70 -22.34 8.05
N GLU A 225 22.36 -22.27 8.10
CA GLU A 225 21.52 -22.78 9.18
C GLU A 225 20.84 -24.13 8.88
N GLY A 226 20.47 -24.42 7.62
CA GLY A 226 19.73 -25.62 7.19
C GLY A 226 20.55 -26.92 7.20
N SER A 227 21.67 -26.92 7.92
CA SER A 227 22.78 -27.79 7.62
C SER A 227 23.68 -28.00 8.83
N GLY A 228 23.06 -28.06 10.01
CA GLY A 228 23.69 -28.54 11.25
C GLY A 228 24.41 -29.88 11.04
N ASP A 229 23.88 -30.73 10.17
CA ASP A 229 24.54 -31.96 9.71
C ASP A 229 25.05 -31.88 8.27
N SER A 230 24.36 -31.23 7.33
CA SER A 230 24.75 -31.23 5.91
C SER A 230 25.96 -30.33 5.61
N PHE A 231 26.10 -29.17 6.24
CA PHE A 231 27.18 -28.21 6.00
C PHE A 231 28.35 -28.51 6.92
N SER A 232 28.11 -29.04 8.13
CA SER A 232 29.19 -29.59 8.95
C SER A 232 29.81 -30.84 8.31
N HIS A 233 29.03 -31.74 7.68
CA HIS A 233 29.57 -32.85 6.87
C HIS A 233 30.17 -32.38 5.54
N PHE A 234 29.62 -31.35 4.88
CA PHE A 234 30.17 -30.85 3.62
C PHE A 234 31.42 -29.97 3.82
N VAL A 235 31.54 -29.27 4.94
CA VAL A 235 32.74 -28.52 5.39
C VAL A 235 33.82 -29.48 5.89
N LYS A 236 33.45 -30.54 6.65
CA LYS A 236 34.39 -31.59 7.06
C LYS A 236 34.86 -32.49 5.91
N SER A 237 34.01 -32.84 4.95
CA SER A 237 34.38 -33.75 3.84
C SER A 237 35.31 -33.13 2.81
N LYS A 238 35.52 -31.81 2.81
CA LYS A 238 36.46 -31.12 1.91
C LYS A 238 37.40 -30.10 2.57
N GLY A 239 37.64 -30.21 3.88
CA GLY A 239 38.81 -29.61 4.53
C GLY A 239 38.76 -28.10 4.81
N LEU A 240 37.57 -27.50 4.90
CA LEU A 240 37.46 -26.12 5.40
C LEU A 240 37.18 -26.13 6.91
N SER A 241 37.69 -25.12 7.60
CA SER A 241 37.31 -24.79 8.97
C SER A 241 35.98 -24.03 8.98
N LYS A 242 35.27 -24.10 10.12
CA LYS A 242 34.03 -23.33 10.35
C LYS A 242 34.22 -21.81 10.20
N TRP A 243 35.46 -21.32 10.33
CA TRP A 243 35.79 -19.91 10.18
C TRP A 243 35.88 -19.49 8.70
N GLU A 244 36.46 -20.31 7.84
CA GLU A 244 36.55 -20.03 6.40
C GLU A 244 35.17 -20.04 5.72
N GLY A 245 34.29 -20.95 6.13
CA GLY A 245 32.89 -20.91 5.68
C GLY A 245 32.15 -19.63 6.08
N LYS A 246 32.49 -19.03 7.23
CA LYS A 246 31.92 -17.74 7.66
C LYS A 246 32.48 -16.56 6.87
N MET A 247 33.77 -16.59 6.49
CA MET A 247 34.39 -15.59 5.63
C MET A 247 33.73 -15.55 4.24
N LEU A 248 33.57 -16.71 3.59
CA LEU A 248 32.93 -16.82 2.27
C LEU A 248 31.49 -16.27 2.28
N VAL A 249 30.74 -16.57 3.34
CA VAL A 249 29.38 -16.04 3.56
C VAL A 249 29.39 -14.53 3.72
N SER A 250 30.37 -13.97 4.43
CA SER A 250 30.52 -12.52 4.59
C SER A 250 30.77 -11.84 3.24
N GLU A 251 31.63 -12.40 2.39
CA GLU A 251 31.91 -11.85 1.05
C GLU A 251 30.70 -11.90 0.14
N ILE A 252 29.95 -13.01 0.16
CA ILE A 252 28.72 -13.15 -0.64
C ILE A 252 27.64 -12.20 -0.13
N ARG A 253 27.55 -11.98 1.19
CA ARG A 253 26.64 -11.01 1.80
C ARG A 253 26.97 -9.57 1.37
N ASP A 254 28.24 -9.22 1.28
CA ASP A 254 28.66 -7.92 0.74
C ASP A 254 28.31 -7.77 -0.74
N GLU A 255 28.47 -8.84 -1.54
CA GLU A 255 28.11 -8.85 -2.95
C GLU A 255 26.59 -8.76 -3.18
N ILE A 256 25.78 -9.41 -2.33
CA ILE A 256 24.31 -9.25 -2.31
C ILE A 256 23.95 -7.81 -1.94
N SER A 257 24.61 -7.22 -0.94
CA SER A 257 24.35 -5.84 -0.50
C SER A 257 24.64 -4.83 -1.62
N ARG A 258 25.67 -5.10 -2.45
CA ARG A 258 26.00 -4.34 -3.66
C ARG A 258 25.11 -4.69 -4.87
N GLY A 259 24.19 -5.64 -4.73
CA GLY A 259 23.27 -6.07 -5.77
C GLY A 259 23.90 -6.87 -6.92
N MET A 260 25.07 -7.47 -6.69
CA MET A 260 25.82 -8.22 -7.71
C MET A 260 25.30 -9.65 -7.91
N ILE A 261 24.57 -10.18 -6.92
CA ILE A 261 24.10 -11.57 -6.92
C ILE A 261 22.58 -11.59 -6.97
N GLN A 262 22.05 -12.32 -7.95
CA GLN A 262 20.62 -12.60 -8.05
C GLN A 262 20.24 -13.71 -7.06
N PRO A 263 19.03 -13.67 -6.45
CA PRO A 263 18.59 -14.69 -5.49
C PRO A 263 18.72 -16.13 -6.02
N GLU A 264 18.48 -16.33 -7.31
CA GLU A 264 18.50 -17.64 -7.98
C GLU A 264 19.92 -18.14 -8.28
N LYS A 265 20.93 -17.26 -8.19
CA LYS A 265 22.33 -17.60 -8.49
C LYS A 265 23.16 -17.93 -7.27
N ILE A 266 22.62 -17.76 -6.06
CA ILE A 266 23.36 -17.90 -4.81
C ILE A 266 24.05 -19.25 -4.70
N ASP A 267 23.32 -20.32 -4.97
CA ASP A 267 23.82 -21.69 -4.93
C ASP A 267 25.06 -21.85 -5.82
N SER A 268 24.95 -21.37 -7.07
CA SER A 268 26.04 -21.47 -8.04
C SER A 268 27.25 -20.63 -7.65
N VAL A 269 27.05 -19.39 -7.20
CA VAL A 269 28.13 -18.47 -6.79
C VAL A 269 28.85 -19.03 -5.57
N PHE A 270 28.10 -19.51 -4.58
CA PHE A 270 28.64 -20.13 -3.38
C PHE A 270 29.50 -21.34 -3.72
N LEU A 271 29.01 -22.26 -4.58
CA LEU A 271 29.75 -23.44 -5.01
C LEU A 271 30.98 -23.12 -5.86
N THR A 272 30.91 -22.12 -6.76
CA THR A 272 32.03 -21.72 -7.61
C THR A 272 33.15 -21.07 -6.82
N LYS A 273 32.85 -20.10 -5.94
CA LYS A 273 33.88 -19.46 -5.11
C LYS A 273 34.61 -20.48 -4.24
N ARG A 274 33.85 -21.41 -3.67
CA ARG A 274 34.40 -22.55 -2.92
C ARG A 274 35.33 -23.42 -3.77
N PHE A 275 34.96 -23.73 -5.01
CA PHE A 275 35.81 -24.55 -5.90
C PHE A 275 37.13 -23.85 -6.23
N ASN A 276 37.10 -22.53 -6.45
CA ASN A 276 38.30 -21.75 -6.75
C ASN A 276 39.26 -21.68 -5.56
N GLU A 277 38.78 -21.37 -4.35
CA GLU A 277 39.60 -21.37 -3.13
C GLU A 277 40.31 -22.72 -2.91
N TYR A 278 39.63 -23.84 -3.21
CA TYR A 278 40.22 -25.17 -3.08
C TYR A 278 41.38 -25.39 -4.04
N ASN A 279 41.28 -24.92 -5.27
CA ASN A 279 42.32 -25.09 -6.29
C ASN A 279 43.51 -24.16 -6.05
N GLU A 280 43.30 -22.95 -5.52
CA GLU A 280 44.39 -22.01 -5.18
C GLU A 280 45.27 -22.52 -4.03
N ARG A 281 44.80 -23.48 -3.25
CA ARG A 281 45.53 -24.10 -2.13
C ARG A 281 46.32 -25.35 -2.51
N LYS A 282 46.21 -25.83 -3.75
CA LYS A 282 46.91 -27.01 -4.27
C LYS A 282 48.04 -26.61 -5.22
#